data_AF-A0A250WY46-F1
#
_entry.id   AF-A0A250WY46-F1
#
_cell.length_a   1.000
_cell.length_b   1.000
_cell.length_c   1.000
_cell.angle_alpha   90.00
_cell.angle_beta   90.00
_cell.angle_gamma   90.00
#
_symmetry.space_group_name_H-M   'P 1'
#
loop_
_entity.id
_entity.type
_entity.pdbx_description
1 polymer ?
#
loop_
_entity_poly.entity_id
_entity_poly.type
_entity_poly.pdbx_seq_one_letter_code
_entity_poly.pdbx_strand_id
1 'polypeptide(L)'
;MNHQMAWRQKQSQLFNYLNLKAHAKLQHVAASAKGDLSPRKQRIAAQQRKWREELRVEKETHGAGTVSGGTTTLSLHSTERAVLLPSERVPIHHHVHHVHQGHSQAHISTLDSHDSSDEGIDSQGRPLPFKFCPGYMRNLKLQSFLKEVQLQQDVIELHDGRRVEEPRLTGWQSDIGATFEYSGKIMRPSGPLSPEIRKVRDQLIDLTGVKFDSVLINYYKDGRCGMRFHSDPLYGCWTSSTAVVSIGQARRFVFRETHNVQSRWEYTVKTGDVVFMFGDCQDRLQHCIKVEREDKGALEMGPRMSLVFKQRALL
;
A
#
# COMPACT_ATOMS: atom_id res chain seq x y z
N MET A 1 -5.49 3.03 -31.24
CA MET A 1 -5.91 4.05 -30.25
C MET A 1 -7.33 3.86 -29.70
N ASN A 2 -8.32 3.38 -30.47
CA ASN A 2 -9.72 3.28 -29.99
C ASN A 2 -10.04 2.12 -29.01
N HIS A 3 -9.32 0.98 -29.07
CA HIS A 3 -9.60 -0.15 -28.16
C HIS A 3 -9.17 0.09 -26.70
N GLN A 4 -8.07 0.83 -26.46
CA GLN A 4 -7.63 1.19 -25.12
C GLN A 4 -8.58 2.18 -24.44
N MET A 5 -9.17 3.13 -25.19
CA MET A 5 -10.13 4.08 -24.61
C MET A 5 -11.47 3.42 -24.29
N ALA A 6 -11.98 2.56 -25.17
CA ALA A 6 -13.20 1.78 -24.91
C ALA A 6 -13.04 0.82 -23.70
N TRP A 7 -11.85 0.24 -23.52
CA TRP A 7 -11.51 -0.57 -22.34
C TRP A 7 -11.45 0.27 -21.06
N ARG A 8 -10.79 1.44 -21.09
CA ARG A 8 -10.74 2.40 -19.97
C ARG A 8 -12.14 2.85 -19.52
N GLN A 9 -13.03 3.09 -20.47
CA GLN A 9 -14.39 3.55 -20.18
C GLN A 9 -15.25 2.43 -19.56
N LYS A 10 -15.12 1.18 -20.05
CA LYS A 10 -15.78 0.01 -19.44
C LYS A 10 -15.26 -0.31 -18.03
N GLN A 11 -13.95 -0.19 -17.79
CA GLN A 11 -13.36 -0.44 -16.46
C GLN A 11 -13.72 0.64 -15.43
N SER A 12 -13.76 1.90 -15.85
CA SER A 12 -14.24 3.01 -15.01
C SER A 12 -15.73 2.85 -14.65
N GLN A 13 -16.56 2.40 -15.59
CA GLN A 13 -17.98 2.11 -15.34
C GLN A 13 -18.19 0.93 -14.40
N LEU A 14 -17.41 -0.15 -14.55
CA LEU A 14 -17.49 -1.32 -13.66
C LEU A 14 -17.01 -0.98 -12.23
N PHE A 15 -15.95 -0.19 -12.10
CA PHE A 15 -15.42 0.30 -10.82
C PHE A 15 -16.42 1.24 -10.12
N ASN A 16 -17.04 2.16 -10.85
CA ASN A 16 -18.09 3.03 -10.30
C ASN A 16 -19.31 2.22 -9.86
N TYR A 17 -19.71 1.21 -10.63
CA TYR A 17 -20.82 0.32 -10.27
C TYR A 17 -20.54 -0.50 -9.01
N LEU A 18 -19.33 -1.03 -8.85
CA LEU A 18 -18.92 -1.78 -7.66
C LEU A 18 -18.79 -0.87 -6.43
N ASN A 19 -18.30 0.36 -6.59
CA ASN A 19 -18.25 1.35 -5.52
C ASN A 19 -19.64 1.87 -5.12
N LEU A 20 -20.54 2.08 -6.08
CA LEU A 20 -21.95 2.41 -5.82
C LEU A 20 -22.66 1.27 -5.10
N LYS A 21 -22.40 0.01 -5.48
CA LYS A 21 -22.92 -1.16 -4.74
C LYS A 21 -22.29 -1.32 -3.36
N ALA A 22 -21.01 -1.02 -3.19
CA ALA A 22 -20.36 -1.02 -1.88
C ALA A 22 -20.92 0.09 -0.98
N HIS A 23 -21.16 1.29 -1.51
CA HIS A 23 -21.82 2.38 -0.80
C HIS A 23 -23.28 2.07 -0.48
N ALA A 24 -24.04 1.51 -1.42
CA ALA A 24 -25.43 1.09 -1.18
C ALA A 24 -25.51 -0.04 -0.15
N LYS A 25 -24.53 -0.96 -0.14
CA LYS A 25 -24.42 -2.02 0.87
C LYS A 25 -23.99 -1.46 2.24
N LEU A 26 -23.17 -0.40 2.29
CA LEU A 26 -22.84 0.31 3.53
C LEU A 26 -24.03 1.09 4.09
N GLN A 27 -24.87 1.70 3.22
CA GLN A 27 -26.12 2.34 3.64
C GLN A 27 -27.18 1.32 4.10
N HIS A 28 -27.27 0.15 3.47
CA HIS A 28 -28.14 -0.94 3.94
C HIS A 28 -27.63 -1.63 5.21
N VAL A 29 -26.32 -1.75 5.41
CA VAL A 29 -25.73 -2.29 6.65
C VAL A 29 -25.90 -1.30 7.82
N ALA A 30 -25.86 0.01 7.55
CA ALA A 30 -26.22 1.03 8.55
C ALA A 30 -27.71 0.95 8.99
N ALA A 31 -28.59 0.43 8.13
CA ALA A 31 -30.01 0.23 8.43
C ALA A 31 -30.36 -1.14 9.04
N SER A 32 -29.43 -2.11 9.08
CA SER A 32 -29.75 -3.50 9.48
C SER A 32 -28.81 -4.16 10.50
N ALA A 33 -27.83 -3.47 11.07
CA ALA A 33 -26.90 -4.09 12.02
C ALA A 33 -27.43 -4.13 13.48
N LYS A 34 -28.37 -5.04 13.77
CA LYS A 34 -28.51 -5.68 15.10
C LYS A 34 -27.72 -7.01 15.14
N GLY A 35 -26.53 -7.02 14.56
CA GLY A 35 -25.61 -8.16 14.57
C GLY A 35 -24.32 -7.77 15.28
N ASP A 36 -23.93 -8.54 16.29
CA ASP A 36 -22.83 -8.24 17.19
C ASP A 36 -21.50 -8.10 16.41
N LEU A 37 -20.96 -6.88 16.36
CA LEU A 37 -19.68 -6.60 15.70
C LEU A 37 -18.56 -7.27 16.49
N SER A 38 -17.54 -7.82 15.83
CA SER A 38 -16.37 -8.37 16.57
C SER A 38 -15.69 -7.27 17.41
N PRO A 39 -15.01 -7.60 18.53
CA PRO A 39 -14.35 -6.61 19.40
C PRO A 39 -13.34 -5.71 18.67
N ARG A 40 -12.75 -6.19 17.56
CA ARG A 40 -11.91 -5.38 16.67
C ARG A 40 -12.74 -4.35 15.89
N LYS A 41 -13.86 -4.77 15.29
CA LYS A 41 -14.78 -3.89 14.55
C LYS A 41 -15.45 -2.86 15.46
N GLN A 42 -15.80 -3.24 16.69
CA GLN A 42 -16.33 -2.32 17.70
C GLN A 42 -15.30 -1.23 18.08
N ARG A 43 -14.02 -1.59 18.27
CA ARG A 43 -12.95 -0.61 18.55
C ARG A 43 -12.70 0.35 17.40
N ILE A 44 -12.67 -0.15 16.15
CA ILE A 44 -12.56 0.68 14.94
C ILE A 44 -13.73 1.67 14.89
N ALA A 45 -14.97 1.19 15.04
CA ALA A 45 -16.16 2.04 15.01
C ALA A 45 -16.18 3.08 16.15
N ALA A 46 -15.76 2.70 17.36
CA ALA A 46 -15.69 3.62 18.49
C ALA A 46 -14.66 4.74 18.29
N GLN A 47 -13.47 4.43 17.78
CA GLN A 47 -12.46 5.44 17.47
C GLN A 47 -12.88 6.33 16.29
N GLN A 48 -13.52 5.76 15.25
CA GLN A 48 -14.11 6.54 14.17
C GLN A 48 -15.16 7.53 14.71
N ARG A 49 -15.98 7.14 15.69
CA ARG A 49 -16.92 8.05 16.38
C ARG A 49 -16.20 9.13 17.18
N LYS A 50 -15.22 8.76 18.01
CA LYS A 50 -14.45 9.72 18.84
C LYS A 50 -13.78 10.79 17.99
N TRP A 51 -13.16 10.39 16.87
CA TRP A 51 -12.50 11.33 15.99
C TRP A 51 -13.48 12.23 15.21
N ARG A 52 -14.64 11.70 14.78
CA ARG A 52 -15.70 12.55 14.18
C ARG A 52 -16.11 13.66 15.14
N GLU A 53 -16.16 13.34 16.43
CA GLU A 53 -16.47 14.32 17.48
C GLU A 53 -15.34 15.34 17.67
N GLU A 54 -14.08 14.90 17.70
CA GLU A 54 -12.91 15.80 17.77
C GLU A 54 -12.87 16.78 16.57
N LEU A 55 -13.16 16.31 15.36
CA LEU A 55 -13.26 17.17 14.17
C LEU A 55 -14.48 18.11 14.18
N ARG A 56 -15.61 17.68 14.76
CA ARG A 56 -16.78 18.54 14.94
C ARG A 56 -16.40 19.72 15.85
N VAL A 57 -15.73 19.43 16.96
CA VAL A 57 -15.23 20.44 17.90
C VAL A 57 -14.20 21.35 17.24
N GLU A 58 -13.28 20.81 16.43
CA GLU A 58 -12.27 21.61 15.71
C GLU A 58 -12.90 22.56 14.67
N LYS A 59 -13.93 22.11 13.94
CA LYS A 59 -14.68 22.96 13.00
C LYS A 59 -15.54 24.01 13.71
N GLU A 60 -16.13 23.69 14.86
CA GLU A 60 -16.92 24.63 15.67
C GLU A 60 -16.04 25.70 16.33
N THR A 61 -14.83 25.34 16.75
CA THR A 61 -13.86 26.28 17.35
C THR A 61 -13.20 27.20 16.32
N HIS A 62 -12.98 26.73 15.08
CA HIS A 62 -12.40 27.55 14.01
C HIS A 62 -13.44 28.23 13.10
N GLY A 63 -14.74 27.90 13.23
CA GLY A 63 -15.84 28.49 12.47
C GLY A 63 -16.40 29.79 13.05
N ALA A 64 -15.93 30.24 14.22
CA ALA A 64 -16.45 31.42 14.93
C ALA A 64 -15.64 32.71 14.69
N GLY A 65 -14.87 32.81 13.59
CA GLY A 65 -14.18 34.03 13.18
C GLY A 65 -14.73 34.59 11.87
N THR A 66 -15.58 35.61 11.96
CA THR A 66 -16.11 36.36 10.80
C THR A 66 -15.30 37.64 10.54
N VAL A 67 -15.35 38.11 9.27
CA VAL A 67 -14.94 39.44 8.73
C VAL A 67 -13.45 39.55 8.34
N SER A 68 -13.00 40.06 7.18
CA SER A 68 -13.56 40.86 6.07
C SER A 68 -12.71 40.66 4.80
N GLY A 69 -13.30 40.95 3.64
CA GLY A 69 -12.67 40.84 2.32
C GLY A 69 -11.48 41.76 2.04
N GLY A 70 -10.71 41.34 1.04
CA GLY A 70 -9.59 42.09 0.46
C GLY A 70 -9.18 41.40 -0.85
N THR A 71 -9.71 41.89 -1.95
CA THR A 71 -9.36 41.47 -3.32
C THR A 71 -7.97 42.00 -3.66
N THR A 72 -7.00 41.13 -3.97
CA THR A 72 -5.78 41.53 -4.67
C THR A 72 -5.40 40.50 -5.73
N THR A 73 -5.71 40.86 -6.97
CA THR A 73 -5.16 40.29 -8.20
C THR A 73 -3.66 40.56 -8.31
N LEU A 74 -2.86 39.54 -8.62
CA LEU A 74 -1.51 39.70 -9.16
C LEU A 74 -1.29 38.69 -10.29
N SER A 75 -1.15 39.25 -11.49
CA SER A 75 -0.71 38.63 -12.73
C SER A 75 0.81 38.69 -12.80
N LEU A 76 1.47 37.61 -13.24
CA LEU A 76 2.75 37.67 -13.94
C LEU A 76 2.81 36.61 -15.05
N HIS A 77 3.28 37.07 -16.21
CA HIS A 77 3.41 36.40 -17.50
C HIS A 77 4.73 35.62 -17.66
N SER A 78 4.66 34.60 -18.54
CA SER A 78 5.64 34.10 -19.54
C SER A 78 7.02 33.59 -19.06
N THR A 79 7.73 32.65 -19.70
CA THR A 79 7.84 32.26 -21.13
C THR A 79 8.69 30.96 -21.23
N GLU A 80 8.36 30.08 -22.20
CA GLU A 80 9.27 29.26 -23.06
C GLU A 80 10.27 28.25 -22.44
N ARG A 81 10.73 27.14 -23.05
CA ARG A 81 10.58 26.48 -24.37
C ARG A 81 11.07 25.03 -24.23
N ALA A 82 10.57 24.15 -25.09
CA ALA A 82 10.97 22.74 -25.22
C ALA A 82 12.30 22.55 -25.98
N VAL A 83 13.04 21.47 -25.69
CA VAL A 83 13.97 20.81 -26.62
C VAL A 83 13.84 19.29 -26.49
N LEU A 84 13.58 18.64 -27.62
CA LEU A 84 13.48 17.20 -27.87
C LEU A 84 14.79 16.67 -28.49
N LEU A 85 14.88 15.32 -28.54
CA LEU A 85 15.67 14.42 -29.41
C LEU A 85 16.79 13.61 -28.70
N PRO A 86 17.19 12.43 -29.22
CA PRO A 86 16.38 11.33 -29.73
C PRO A 86 16.82 9.95 -29.17
N SER A 87 16.09 8.91 -29.60
CA SER A 87 16.19 7.49 -29.26
C SER A 87 17.40 6.76 -29.83
N GLU A 88 17.89 5.74 -29.12
CA GLU A 88 18.54 4.58 -29.73
C GLU A 88 18.02 3.27 -29.08
N ARG A 89 17.55 2.35 -29.93
CA ARG A 89 17.20 0.97 -29.60
C ARG A 89 18.37 0.09 -30.02
N VAL A 90 18.82 -0.79 -29.12
CA VAL A 90 19.76 -1.87 -29.45
C VAL A 90 19.01 -3.21 -29.32
N PRO A 91 18.95 -4.07 -30.36
CA PRO A 91 18.33 -5.38 -30.28
C PRO A 91 19.29 -6.41 -29.67
N ILE A 92 18.79 -7.27 -28.78
CA ILE A 92 19.55 -8.42 -28.24
C ILE A 92 18.92 -9.70 -28.78
N HIS A 93 19.65 -10.38 -29.66
CA HIS A 93 19.35 -11.75 -30.09
C HIS A 93 19.67 -12.74 -28.97
N HIS A 94 18.76 -13.68 -28.69
CA HIS A 94 19.07 -14.87 -27.89
C HIS A 94 18.94 -16.11 -28.76
N HIS A 95 20.07 -16.80 -28.95
CA HIS A 95 20.13 -18.15 -29.53
C HIS A 95 19.64 -19.18 -28.51
N VAL A 96 18.75 -20.07 -28.96
CA VAL A 96 18.29 -21.25 -28.22
C VAL A 96 19.21 -22.42 -28.56
N HIS A 97 19.87 -22.99 -27.56
CA HIS A 97 20.45 -24.33 -27.66
C HIS A 97 19.64 -25.29 -26.78
N HIS A 98 19.00 -26.27 -27.42
CA HIS A 98 18.41 -27.42 -26.76
C HIS A 98 19.50 -28.46 -26.49
N VAL A 99 19.61 -28.92 -25.24
CA VAL A 99 20.16 -30.24 -24.91
C VAL A 99 19.23 -30.89 -23.89
N HIS A 100 18.68 -32.05 -24.27
CA HIS A 100 17.91 -32.97 -23.44
C HIS A 100 18.86 -33.82 -22.58
N GLN A 101 18.52 -34.04 -21.30
CA GLN A 101 18.33 -35.38 -20.70
C GLN A 101 18.14 -35.29 -19.17
N GLY A 102 17.18 -36.06 -18.63
CA GLY A 102 17.25 -36.58 -17.25
C GLY A 102 16.18 -36.11 -16.26
N HIS A 103 15.06 -36.85 -16.23
CA HIS A 103 13.91 -36.84 -15.33
C HIS A 103 14.10 -36.41 -13.85
N SER A 104 13.22 -35.52 -13.37
CA SER A 104 12.43 -35.71 -12.14
C SER A 104 11.24 -34.73 -12.14
N GLN A 105 10.03 -35.24 -11.91
CA GLN A 105 8.77 -34.51 -12.02
C GLN A 105 8.62 -33.46 -10.90
N ALA A 106 8.56 -32.18 -11.29
CA ALA A 106 7.91 -31.12 -10.53
C ALA A 106 7.06 -30.32 -11.53
N HIS A 107 5.78 -30.12 -11.21
CA HIS A 107 4.86 -29.30 -12.00
C HIS A 107 5.42 -27.86 -12.08
N ILE A 108 6.09 -27.54 -13.18
CA ILE A 108 6.45 -26.19 -13.59
C ILE A 108 5.46 -25.83 -14.70
N SER A 109 4.51 -24.96 -14.39
CA SER A 109 3.68 -24.32 -15.40
C SER A 109 4.55 -23.35 -16.19
N THR A 110 4.65 -23.62 -17.49
CA THR A 110 5.37 -22.86 -18.50
C THR A 110 4.92 -21.40 -18.56
N LEU A 111 5.91 -20.51 -18.66
CA LEU A 111 5.78 -19.12 -19.03
C LEU A 111 5.45 -19.02 -20.52
N ASP A 112 4.26 -18.53 -20.84
CA ASP A 112 4.01 -17.75 -22.05
C ASP A 112 2.71 -16.93 -21.91
N SER A 113 2.72 -15.77 -22.55
CA SER A 113 1.66 -14.77 -22.71
C SER A 113 1.46 -13.71 -21.60
N HIS A 114 1.71 -12.46 -22.01
CA HIS A 114 1.29 -11.23 -21.37
C HIS A 114 -0.24 -11.10 -21.40
N ASP A 115 -0.94 -11.75 -20.47
CA ASP A 115 -2.25 -11.33 -19.94
C ASP A 115 -2.62 -12.27 -18.77
N SER A 116 -2.31 -11.90 -17.53
CA SER A 116 -2.86 -12.59 -16.37
C SER A 116 -3.13 -11.61 -15.22
N SER A 117 -4.31 -11.00 -15.28
CA SER A 117 -5.05 -10.79 -14.03
C SER A 117 -5.37 -12.19 -13.47
N ASP A 118 -4.41 -12.76 -12.75
CA ASP A 118 -4.61 -13.94 -11.92
C ASP A 118 -5.59 -13.54 -10.82
N GLU A 119 -6.89 -13.55 -11.12
CA GLU A 119 -7.97 -13.28 -10.16
C GLU A 119 -8.07 -14.49 -9.23
N GLY A 120 -7.08 -14.62 -8.36
CA GLY A 120 -7.08 -15.65 -7.34
C GLY A 120 -8.34 -15.57 -6.49
N ILE A 121 -8.76 -16.73 -6.00
CA ILE A 121 -9.91 -16.89 -5.12
C ILE A 121 -9.46 -17.35 -3.73
N ASP A 122 -10.21 -16.98 -2.70
CA ASP A 122 -10.00 -17.49 -1.35
C ASP A 122 -10.66 -18.87 -1.13
N SER A 123 -10.50 -19.45 0.07
CA SER A 123 -11.09 -20.75 0.43
C SER A 123 -12.63 -20.80 0.36
N GLN A 124 -13.30 -19.65 0.24
CA GLN A 124 -14.75 -19.51 0.10
C GLN A 124 -15.17 -19.17 -1.35
N GLY A 125 -14.25 -19.24 -2.31
CA GLY A 125 -14.51 -18.96 -3.73
C GLY A 125 -14.71 -17.48 -4.05
N ARG A 126 -14.32 -16.57 -3.15
CA ARG A 126 -14.45 -15.12 -3.37
C ARG A 126 -13.16 -14.56 -3.98
N PRO A 127 -13.24 -13.54 -4.87
CA PRO A 127 -12.05 -12.87 -5.39
C PRO A 127 -11.15 -12.32 -4.28
N LEU A 128 -9.84 -12.41 -4.48
CA LEU A 128 -8.86 -11.87 -3.55
C LEU A 128 -8.91 -10.32 -3.54
N PRO A 129 -8.97 -9.69 -2.36
CA PRO A 129 -9.07 -8.24 -2.22
C PRO A 129 -7.70 -7.54 -2.31
N PHE A 130 -6.78 -8.08 -3.12
CA PHE A 130 -5.49 -7.46 -3.40
C PHE A 130 -5.04 -7.74 -4.83
N LYS A 131 -4.10 -6.93 -5.33
CA LYS A 131 -3.41 -7.11 -6.61
C LYS A 131 -1.91 -7.05 -6.40
N PHE A 132 -1.17 -7.97 -7.03
CA PHE A 132 0.29 -7.92 -7.14
C PHE A 132 0.68 -7.44 -8.54
N CYS A 133 1.48 -6.38 -8.61
CA CYS A 133 1.89 -5.72 -9.85
C CYS A 133 3.42 -5.71 -9.93
N PRO A 134 4.04 -6.75 -10.51
CA PRO A 134 5.49 -6.88 -10.57
C PRO A 134 6.11 -5.82 -11.51
N GLY A 135 7.17 -5.17 -11.06
CA GLY A 135 7.93 -4.19 -11.85
C GLY A 135 7.14 -2.98 -12.32
N TYR A 136 6.03 -2.64 -11.66
CA TYR A 136 5.16 -1.53 -12.06
C TYR A 136 5.89 -0.18 -12.00
N MET A 137 6.65 0.04 -10.91
CA MET A 137 7.45 1.25 -10.75
C MET A 137 8.87 1.05 -11.29
N ARG A 138 9.37 2.01 -12.07
CA ARG A 138 10.71 1.97 -12.66
C ARG A 138 11.66 2.95 -11.98
N ASN A 139 12.96 2.69 -12.13
CA ASN A 139 14.04 3.62 -11.74
C ASN A 139 14.08 4.00 -10.25
N LEU A 140 13.53 3.18 -9.37
CA LEU A 140 13.60 3.42 -7.92
C LEU A 140 15.00 3.07 -7.39
N LYS A 141 15.64 4.03 -6.73
CA LYS A 141 16.95 3.84 -6.09
C LYS A 141 16.81 4.05 -4.59
N LEU A 142 17.07 3.00 -3.80
CA LEU A 142 16.95 3.02 -2.34
C LEU A 142 17.67 4.23 -1.70
N GLN A 143 18.86 4.56 -2.21
CA GLN A 143 19.67 5.68 -1.72
C GLN A 143 19.03 7.05 -1.92
N SER A 144 18.16 7.23 -2.93
CA SER A 144 17.43 8.49 -3.10
C SER A 144 16.43 8.69 -1.96
N PHE A 145 15.69 7.64 -1.60
CA PHE A 145 14.71 7.70 -0.52
C PHE A 145 15.36 7.86 0.85
N LEU A 146 16.48 7.18 1.12
CA LEU A 146 17.19 7.29 2.40
C LEU A 146 17.66 8.70 2.74
N LYS A 147 17.82 9.58 1.75
CA LYS A 147 18.19 11.00 1.97
C LYS A 147 17.02 11.88 2.41
N GLU A 148 15.79 11.40 2.23
CA GLU A 148 14.57 12.21 2.42
C GLU A 148 13.71 11.75 3.60
N VAL A 149 14.08 10.65 4.25
CA VAL A 149 13.27 10.02 5.30
C VAL A 149 13.99 10.04 6.64
N GLN A 150 13.24 10.35 7.70
CA GLN A 150 13.69 10.17 9.07
C GLN A 150 13.21 8.81 9.56
N LEU A 151 14.15 7.92 9.89
CA LEU A 151 13.87 6.57 10.35
C LEU A 151 14.33 6.41 11.79
N GLN A 152 13.52 5.72 12.58
CA GLN A 152 13.86 5.39 13.97
C GLN A 152 13.49 3.95 14.28
N GLN A 153 14.13 3.40 15.30
CA GLN A 153 13.73 2.12 15.86
C GLN A 153 12.67 2.39 16.92
N ASP A 154 11.47 1.85 16.73
CA ASP A 154 10.37 2.05 17.67
C ASP A 154 10.22 0.86 18.62
N VAL A 155 9.56 1.12 19.75
CA VAL A 155 9.11 0.09 20.68
C VAL A 155 7.62 -0.17 20.44
N ILE A 156 7.27 -1.44 20.25
CA ILE A 156 5.88 -1.89 20.13
C ILE A 156 5.45 -2.68 21.36
N GLU A 157 4.16 -2.67 21.62
CA GLU A 157 3.52 -3.51 22.63
C GLU A 157 2.99 -4.79 21.97
N LEU A 158 3.39 -5.94 22.50
CA LEU A 158 2.88 -7.25 22.13
C LEU A 158 1.53 -7.52 22.81
N HIS A 159 0.80 -8.53 22.34
CA HIS A 159 -0.51 -8.87 22.90
C HIS A 159 -0.47 -9.26 24.39
N ASP A 160 0.67 -9.75 24.87
CA ASP A 160 0.92 -10.10 26.27
C ASP A 160 1.38 -8.89 27.13
N GLY A 161 1.34 -7.67 26.58
CA GLY A 161 1.75 -6.44 27.24
C GLY A 161 3.25 -6.19 27.27
N ARG A 162 4.08 -7.12 26.77
CA ARG A 162 5.53 -6.89 26.70
C ARG A 162 5.85 -5.82 25.66
N ARG A 163 6.82 -4.97 26.01
CA ARG A 163 7.37 -3.94 25.12
C ARG A 163 8.66 -4.45 24.49
N VAL A 164 8.73 -4.46 23.16
CA VAL A 164 9.90 -4.93 22.41
C VAL A 164 10.27 -3.93 21.32
N GLU A 165 11.57 -3.80 21.05
CA GLU A 165 12.04 -3.02 19.92
C GLU A 165 11.70 -3.72 18.61
N GLU A 166 11.25 -2.94 17.64
CA GLU A 166 11.04 -3.45 16.30
C GLU A 166 12.40 -3.75 15.65
N PRO A 167 12.58 -4.92 15.00
CA PRO A 167 13.82 -5.25 14.31
C PRO A 167 14.02 -4.41 13.03
N ARG A 168 13.01 -3.65 12.63
CA ARG A 168 13.03 -2.76 11.45
C ARG A 168 12.92 -1.32 11.92
N LEU A 169 13.53 -0.41 11.16
CA LEU A 169 13.32 1.03 11.39
C LEU A 169 12.03 1.46 10.70
N THR A 170 11.32 2.42 11.27
CA THR A 170 10.12 2.98 10.65
C THR A 170 10.16 4.51 10.59
N GLY A 171 9.40 5.07 9.66
CA GLY A 171 9.22 6.50 9.49
C GLY A 171 7.80 6.81 9.01
N TRP A 172 7.33 8.03 9.27
CA TRP A 172 5.98 8.46 8.90
C TRP A 172 6.02 9.86 8.29
N GLN A 173 5.35 10.02 7.15
CA GLN A 173 5.13 11.31 6.47
C GLN A 173 3.66 11.43 6.07
N SER A 174 3.13 12.65 6.14
CA SER A 174 1.72 12.92 5.85
C SER A 174 1.55 14.34 5.34
N ASP A 175 0.95 14.50 4.16
CA ASP A 175 0.61 15.82 3.60
C ASP A 175 -0.52 16.50 4.40
N ILE A 176 -1.30 15.74 5.15
CA ILE A 176 -2.42 16.23 5.98
C ILE A 176 -2.06 16.35 7.47
N GLY A 177 -0.79 16.14 7.82
CA GLY A 177 -0.32 16.21 9.22
C GLY A 177 -0.91 15.16 10.16
N ALA A 178 -1.54 14.10 9.64
CA ALA A 178 -2.20 13.10 10.46
C ALA A 178 -1.19 12.21 11.21
N THR A 179 -1.51 11.84 12.45
CA THR A 179 -0.77 10.80 13.19
C THR A 179 -1.18 9.41 12.73
N PHE A 180 -0.28 8.44 12.91
CA PHE A 180 -0.56 7.02 12.64
C PHE A 180 -0.33 6.18 13.90
N GLU A 181 -1.29 5.31 14.22
CA GLU A 181 -1.26 4.54 15.46
C GLU A 181 -1.35 3.04 15.16
N TYR A 182 -0.44 2.28 15.75
CA TYR A 182 -0.48 0.82 15.72
C TYR A 182 0.33 0.21 16.86
N SER A 183 -0.06 -0.98 17.32
CA SER A 183 0.67 -1.76 18.35
C SER A 183 1.12 -0.94 19.57
N GLY A 184 0.26 -0.05 20.06
CA GLY A 184 0.53 0.79 21.25
C GLY A 184 1.41 2.02 21.00
N LYS A 185 1.94 2.23 19.80
CA LYS A 185 2.74 3.42 19.46
C LYS A 185 1.98 4.43 18.60
N ILE A 186 2.32 5.70 18.78
CA ILE A 186 1.79 6.85 18.02
C ILE A 186 2.94 7.45 17.22
N MET A 187 2.80 7.49 15.90
CA MET A 187 3.76 8.09 14.99
C MET A 187 3.27 9.48 14.57
N ARG A 188 4.03 10.52 14.95
CA ARG A 188 3.83 11.88 14.44
C ARG A 188 4.56 12.03 13.10
N PRO A 189 3.96 12.71 12.11
CA PRO A 189 4.62 12.85 10.80
C PRO A 189 5.87 13.70 10.95
N SER A 190 6.97 13.21 10.37
CA SER A 190 8.24 13.94 10.26
C SER A 190 8.15 15.13 9.29
N GLY A 191 7.08 15.21 8.51
CA GLY A 191 6.80 16.26 7.54
C GLY A 191 5.79 15.79 6.48
N PRO A 192 5.54 16.62 5.46
CA PRO A 192 4.80 16.23 4.27
C PRO A 192 5.55 15.13 3.49
N LEU A 193 4.88 14.54 2.50
CA LEU A 193 5.48 13.55 1.60
C LEU A 193 6.64 14.17 0.84
N SER A 194 7.83 13.59 0.99
CA SER A 194 9.06 14.07 0.35
C SER A 194 9.02 13.97 -1.17
N PRO A 195 9.90 14.67 -1.92
CA PRO A 195 9.86 14.70 -3.38
C PRO A 195 9.87 13.32 -4.06
N GLU A 196 10.75 12.39 -3.66
CA GLU A 196 10.80 11.05 -4.26
C GLU A 196 9.56 10.23 -3.89
N ILE A 197 9.06 10.35 -2.66
CA ILE A 197 7.85 9.66 -2.20
C ILE A 197 6.61 10.19 -2.92
N ARG A 198 6.52 11.50 -3.13
CA ARG A 198 5.46 12.18 -3.89
C ARG A 198 5.40 11.68 -5.34
N LYS A 199 6.54 11.53 -6.01
CA LYS A 199 6.61 10.94 -7.37
C LYS A 199 6.07 9.51 -7.42
N VAL A 200 6.34 8.71 -6.39
CA VAL A 200 5.82 7.33 -6.30
C VAL A 200 4.31 7.35 -6.06
N ARG A 201 3.82 8.17 -5.13
CA ARG A 201 2.38 8.35 -4.89
C ARG A 201 1.65 8.71 -6.17
N ASP A 202 2.14 9.69 -6.90
CA ASP A 202 1.39 10.24 -8.04
C ASP A 202 1.25 9.18 -9.15
N GLN A 203 2.26 8.32 -9.35
CA GLN A 203 2.17 7.15 -10.24
C GLN A 203 1.19 6.08 -9.73
N LEU A 204 0.97 5.96 -8.42
CA LEU A 204 -0.01 5.01 -7.87
C LEU A 204 -1.46 5.40 -8.19
N ILE A 205 -1.73 6.66 -8.53
CA ILE A 205 -3.07 7.11 -8.91
C ILE A 205 -3.54 6.37 -10.17
N ASP A 206 -2.66 6.18 -11.15
CA ASP A 206 -3.00 5.47 -12.39
C ASP A 206 -3.29 3.99 -12.16
N LEU A 207 -2.61 3.37 -11.19
CA LEU A 207 -2.81 1.96 -10.83
C LEU A 207 -4.07 1.73 -10.00
N THR A 208 -4.31 2.63 -9.03
CA THR A 208 -5.26 2.37 -7.93
C THR A 208 -6.52 3.22 -8.01
N GLY A 209 -6.49 4.33 -8.76
CA GLY A 209 -7.51 5.38 -8.72
C GLY A 209 -7.53 6.18 -7.41
N VAL A 210 -6.57 5.95 -6.50
CA VAL A 210 -6.54 6.53 -5.16
C VAL A 210 -5.40 7.53 -5.05
N LYS A 211 -5.72 8.75 -4.60
CA LYS A 211 -4.73 9.73 -4.18
C LYS A 211 -4.45 9.56 -2.69
N PHE A 212 -3.37 8.85 -2.38
CA PHE A 212 -2.88 8.67 -1.03
C PHE A 212 -2.35 9.99 -0.45
N ASP A 213 -2.49 10.21 0.86
CA ASP A 213 -2.09 11.45 1.53
C ASP A 213 -0.97 11.25 2.56
N SER A 214 -0.66 9.99 2.88
CA SER A 214 0.29 9.63 3.92
C SER A 214 1.04 8.35 3.57
N VAL A 215 2.20 8.12 4.19
CA VAL A 215 3.02 6.93 3.97
C VAL A 215 3.69 6.46 5.25
N LEU A 216 3.56 5.17 5.53
CA LEU A 216 4.40 4.45 6.49
C LEU A 216 5.60 3.88 5.75
N ILE A 217 6.78 4.24 6.21
CA ILE A 217 8.05 3.76 5.67
C ILE A 217 8.57 2.68 6.60
N ASN A 218 8.93 1.53 6.04
CA ASN A 218 9.58 0.45 6.78
C ASN A 218 10.94 0.17 6.14
N TYR A 219 11.99 0.11 6.94
CA TYR A 219 13.35 -0.21 6.51
C TYR A 219 13.87 -1.46 7.21
N TYR A 220 14.14 -2.49 6.41
CA TYR A 220 14.65 -3.79 6.82
C TYR A 220 16.12 -3.83 6.46
N LYS A 221 16.99 -3.83 7.49
CA LYS A 221 18.44 -3.75 7.29
C LYS A 221 18.99 -4.98 6.55
N ASP A 222 18.52 -6.16 6.94
CA ASP A 222 18.96 -7.45 6.42
C ASP A 222 17.79 -8.46 6.41
N GLY A 223 18.07 -9.74 6.17
CA GLY A 223 17.10 -10.83 6.11
C GLY A 223 16.54 -11.26 7.47
N ARG A 224 17.16 -10.86 8.59
CA ARG A 224 16.66 -11.15 9.94
C ARG A 224 15.51 -10.22 10.33
N CYS A 225 15.40 -9.07 9.66
CA CYS A 225 14.28 -8.15 9.81
C CYS A 225 13.04 -8.70 9.09
N GLY A 226 11.92 -8.79 9.79
CA GLY A 226 10.64 -9.22 9.21
C GLY A 226 9.44 -8.50 9.83
N MET A 227 8.27 -8.98 9.46
CA MET A 227 7.00 -8.52 10.02
C MET A 227 6.07 -9.72 10.16
N ARG A 228 5.56 -9.97 11.36
CA ARG A 228 4.65 -11.10 11.63
C ARG A 228 3.32 -10.92 10.88
N PHE A 229 2.55 -12.00 10.75
CA PHE A 229 1.22 -11.92 10.17
C PHE A 229 0.35 -10.91 10.92
N HIS A 230 -0.16 -9.93 10.20
CA HIS A 230 -1.03 -8.88 10.72
C HIS A 230 -1.97 -8.39 9.62
N SER A 231 -3.00 -7.66 10.01
CA SER A 231 -3.78 -6.84 9.08
C SER A 231 -3.56 -5.39 9.47
N ASP A 232 -3.54 -4.50 8.49
CA ASP A 232 -3.32 -3.09 8.76
C ASP A 232 -4.43 -2.51 9.64
N PRO A 233 -4.09 -1.61 10.57
CA PRO A 233 -5.10 -0.90 11.34
C PRO A 233 -5.89 0.05 10.42
N LEU A 234 -7.21 0.05 10.57
CA LEU A 234 -8.13 1.01 9.96
C LEU A 234 -8.61 2.05 11.00
N TYR A 235 -7.90 2.15 12.12
CA TYR A 235 -8.11 3.17 13.15
C TYR A 235 -7.87 4.58 12.58
N GLY A 236 -8.37 5.65 13.20
CA GLY A 236 -8.09 7.02 12.75
C GLY A 236 -8.68 7.41 11.38
N CYS A 237 -9.68 6.65 10.90
CA CYS A 237 -10.36 6.84 9.61
C CYS A 237 -9.49 6.60 8.37
N TRP A 238 -8.50 5.72 8.46
CA TRP A 238 -7.82 5.22 7.27
C TRP A 238 -8.76 4.35 6.43
N THR A 239 -8.74 4.57 5.11
CA THR A 239 -9.47 3.71 4.17
C THR A 239 -8.80 2.32 4.07
N SER A 240 -9.52 1.34 3.51
CA SER A 240 -8.95 0.01 3.27
C SER A 240 -7.95 -0.03 2.10
N SER A 241 -7.96 0.98 1.23
CA SER A 241 -7.01 1.14 0.14
C SER A 241 -5.61 1.38 0.69
N THR A 242 -4.69 0.46 0.41
CA THR A 242 -3.29 0.55 0.80
C THR A 242 -2.41 0.05 -0.34
N ALA A 243 -1.42 0.82 -0.74
CA ALA A 243 -0.44 0.41 -1.74
C ALA A 243 0.95 0.28 -1.11
N VAL A 244 1.57 -0.89 -1.27
CA VAL A 244 2.91 -1.18 -0.79
C VAL A 244 3.87 -1.23 -1.95
N VAL A 245 4.81 -0.28 -2.01
CA VAL A 245 5.88 -0.27 -3.02
C VAL A 245 7.17 -0.80 -2.38
N SER A 246 7.81 -1.77 -3.04
CA SER A 246 9.06 -2.37 -2.55
C SER A 246 10.29 -1.80 -3.27
N ILE A 247 11.35 -1.52 -2.51
CA ILE A 247 12.62 -0.93 -3.00
C ILE A 247 13.80 -1.62 -2.31
N GLY A 248 14.85 -1.95 -3.05
CA GLY A 248 16.02 -2.69 -2.54
C GLY A 248 15.89 -4.20 -2.69
N GLN A 249 16.50 -4.92 -1.75
CA GLN A 249 16.63 -6.37 -1.76
C GLN A 249 15.27 -7.07 -1.72
N ALA A 250 15.13 -8.15 -2.49
CA ALA A 250 13.91 -8.94 -2.52
C ALA A 250 13.57 -9.55 -1.16
N ARG A 251 12.27 -9.68 -0.84
CA ARG A 251 11.75 -10.38 0.35
C ARG A 251 10.50 -11.16 0.02
N ARG A 252 10.23 -12.20 0.81
CA ARG A 252 8.98 -12.98 0.72
C ARG A 252 7.85 -12.25 1.45
N PHE A 253 6.86 -11.81 0.69
CA PHE A 253 5.60 -11.24 1.15
C PHE A 253 4.53 -12.32 1.08
N VAL A 254 3.82 -12.57 2.17
CA VAL A 254 2.85 -13.68 2.23
C VAL A 254 1.52 -13.16 2.75
N PHE A 255 0.44 -13.44 2.01
CA PHE A 255 -0.92 -13.34 2.49
C PHE A 255 -1.40 -14.68 3.05
N ARG A 256 -2.31 -14.65 4.04
CA ARG A 256 -3.11 -15.78 4.50
C ARG A 256 -4.50 -15.33 4.89
N GLU A 257 -5.49 -16.21 4.81
CA GLU A 257 -6.81 -15.94 5.40
C GLU A 257 -6.72 -15.91 6.93
N THR A 258 -7.52 -15.02 7.53
CA THR A 258 -7.58 -14.86 8.99
C THR A 258 -8.21 -16.09 9.66
N HIS A 259 -9.24 -16.69 9.04
CA HIS A 259 -9.93 -17.88 9.55
C HIS A 259 -9.31 -19.21 9.07
N ASN A 260 -8.45 -19.18 8.05
CA ASN A 260 -7.77 -20.38 7.54
C ASN A 260 -6.28 -20.09 7.31
N VAL A 261 -5.47 -20.32 8.34
CA VAL A 261 -4.03 -20.02 8.32
C VAL A 261 -3.19 -20.89 7.37
N GLN A 262 -3.80 -21.94 6.78
CA GLN A 262 -3.16 -22.80 5.79
C GLN A 262 -3.29 -22.24 4.37
N SER A 263 -4.30 -21.40 4.11
CA SER A 263 -4.38 -20.64 2.85
C SER A 263 -3.22 -19.66 2.77
N ARG A 264 -2.43 -19.71 1.70
CA ARG A 264 -1.27 -18.84 1.53
C ARG A 264 -1.11 -18.41 0.08
N TRP A 265 -0.86 -17.13 -0.11
CA TRP A 265 -0.39 -16.56 -1.37
C TRP A 265 0.94 -15.89 -1.11
N GLU A 266 2.00 -16.39 -1.73
CA GLU A 266 3.36 -15.96 -1.48
C GLU A 266 3.96 -15.32 -2.73
N TYR A 267 4.57 -14.15 -2.54
CA TYR A 267 5.20 -13.36 -3.59
C TYR A 267 6.60 -12.98 -3.15
N THR A 268 7.56 -13.05 -4.07
CA THR A 268 8.89 -12.44 -3.88
C THR A 268 8.83 -11.01 -4.38
N VAL A 269 8.68 -10.06 -3.45
CA VAL A 269 8.62 -8.64 -3.78
C VAL A 269 10.03 -8.07 -3.91
N LYS A 270 10.32 -7.45 -5.05
CA LYS A 270 11.60 -6.79 -5.39
C LYS A 270 11.40 -5.32 -5.72
N THR A 271 12.49 -4.63 -6.05
CA THR A 271 12.44 -3.21 -6.43
C THR A 271 11.44 -2.98 -7.56
N GLY A 272 10.51 -2.04 -7.34
CA GLY A 272 9.52 -1.63 -8.34
C GLY A 272 8.19 -2.37 -8.25
N ASP A 273 8.11 -3.45 -7.48
CA ASP A 273 6.87 -4.19 -7.29
C ASP A 273 5.89 -3.42 -6.41
N VAL A 274 4.60 -3.51 -6.76
CA VAL A 274 3.50 -2.93 -6.00
C VAL A 274 2.54 -4.02 -5.54
N VAL A 275 2.17 -4.00 -4.26
CA VAL A 275 1.03 -4.77 -3.72
C VAL A 275 -0.07 -3.78 -3.37
N PHE A 276 -1.21 -3.84 -4.05
CA PHE A 276 -2.37 -3.01 -3.77
C PHE A 276 -3.43 -3.81 -3.03
N MET A 277 -3.71 -3.46 -1.79
CA MET A 277 -4.76 -4.05 -0.95
C MET A 277 -5.97 -3.11 -0.93
N PHE A 278 -7.17 -3.65 -1.07
CA PHE A 278 -8.41 -2.85 -1.16
C PHE A 278 -9.61 -3.60 -0.57
N GLY A 279 -10.78 -2.97 -0.59
CA GLY A 279 -12.04 -3.62 -0.18
C GLY A 279 -11.97 -4.15 1.25
N ASP A 280 -12.21 -5.45 1.41
CA ASP A 280 -12.22 -6.17 2.68
C ASP A 280 -10.91 -6.91 2.99
N CYS A 281 -9.79 -6.51 2.36
CA CYS A 281 -8.49 -7.16 2.56
C CYS A 281 -8.06 -7.22 4.02
N GLN A 282 -8.18 -6.12 4.76
CA GLN A 282 -7.73 -6.06 6.17
C GLN A 282 -8.68 -6.76 7.15
N ASP A 283 -9.86 -7.17 6.67
CA ASP A 283 -10.82 -8.00 7.40
C ASP A 283 -10.61 -9.49 7.13
N ARG A 284 -10.39 -9.87 5.86
CA ARG A 284 -10.27 -11.28 5.43
C ARG A 284 -8.86 -11.82 5.55
N LEU A 285 -7.87 -11.00 5.26
CA LEU A 285 -6.48 -11.44 5.09
C LEU A 285 -5.56 -10.81 6.12
N GLN A 286 -4.55 -11.59 6.49
CA GLN A 286 -3.33 -11.12 7.13
C GLN A 286 -2.18 -11.22 6.16
N HIS A 287 -1.19 -10.37 6.32
CA HIS A 287 0.02 -10.39 5.53
C HIS A 287 1.28 -10.30 6.41
N CYS A 288 2.41 -10.77 5.87
CA CYS A 288 3.69 -10.77 6.58
C CYS A 288 4.86 -10.55 5.63
N ILE A 289 5.99 -10.08 6.18
CA ILE A 289 7.31 -10.18 5.56
C ILE A 289 8.07 -11.27 6.30
N LYS A 290 8.45 -12.35 5.60
CA LYS A 290 9.22 -13.43 6.22
C LYS A 290 10.64 -12.95 6.53
N VAL A 291 11.13 -13.36 7.70
CA VAL A 291 12.57 -13.42 7.95
C VAL A 291 13.16 -14.53 7.08
N GLU A 292 14.39 -14.31 6.63
CA GLU A 292 15.20 -15.36 6.01
C GLU A 292 15.87 -16.19 7.09
N ARG A 293 16.17 -17.44 6.78
CA ARG A 293 16.86 -18.33 7.71
C ARG A 293 18.36 -18.01 7.75
N GLU A 294 18.98 -18.17 8.91
CA GLU A 294 20.42 -17.93 9.08
C GLU A 294 21.26 -18.81 8.16
N ASP A 295 20.90 -20.09 8.01
CA ASP A 295 21.53 -21.04 7.09
C ASP A 295 21.32 -20.71 5.60
N LYS A 296 20.46 -19.72 5.30
CA LYS A 296 20.19 -19.22 3.95
C LYS A 296 20.70 -17.79 3.72
N GLY A 297 21.62 -17.34 4.57
CA GLY A 297 22.32 -16.09 4.38
C GLY A 297 21.50 -14.85 4.78
N ALA A 298 20.75 -14.95 5.88
CA ALA A 298 19.92 -13.83 6.36
C ALA A 298 20.73 -12.56 6.66
N LEU A 299 22.00 -12.68 7.08
CA LEU A 299 22.88 -11.56 7.39
C LEU A 299 23.43 -10.87 6.13
N GLU A 300 23.59 -11.64 5.07
CA GLU A 300 24.19 -11.24 3.78
C GLU A 300 23.16 -10.59 2.85
N MET A 301 21.86 -10.77 3.13
CA MET A 301 20.81 -10.10 2.39
C MET A 301 20.91 -8.58 2.53
N GLY A 302 20.93 -7.88 1.40
CA GLY A 302 20.92 -6.42 1.38
C GLY A 302 19.65 -5.79 1.97
N PRO A 303 19.65 -4.46 2.15
CA PRO A 303 18.54 -3.73 2.76
C PRO A 303 17.33 -3.64 1.84
N ARG A 304 16.14 -3.55 2.44
CA ARG A 304 14.86 -3.30 1.77
C ARG A 304 14.12 -2.15 2.43
N MET A 305 13.52 -1.28 1.63
CA MET A 305 12.51 -0.33 2.07
C MET A 305 11.15 -0.72 1.49
N SER A 306 10.08 -0.54 2.28
CA SER A 306 8.72 -0.50 1.74
C SER A 306 8.01 0.80 2.10
N LEU A 307 7.39 1.38 1.08
CA LEU A 307 6.51 2.55 1.20
C LEU A 307 5.07 2.04 1.22
N VAL A 308 4.40 2.16 2.38
CA VAL A 308 3.03 1.73 2.60
C VAL A 308 2.14 2.97 2.57
N PHE A 309 1.57 3.27 1.41
CA PHE A 309 0.75 4.45 1.20
C PHE A 309 -0.65 4.27 1.78
N LYS A 310 -1.14 5.32 2.44
CA LYS A 310 -2.41 5.39 3.15
C LYS A 310 -3.19 6.61 2.69
N GLN A 311 -4.52 6.46 2.69
CA GLN A 311 -5.45 7.55 2.43
C GLN A 311 -6.40 7.63 3.62
N ARG A 312 -6.55 8.83 4.16
CA ARG A 312 -7.56 9.12 5.16
C ARG A 312 -8.91 9.35 4.48
N ALA A 313 -9.97 8.76 5.03
CA ALA A 313 -11.31 9.01 4.54
C ALA A 313 -11.62 10.49 4.74
N LEU A 314 -11.88 11.20 3.65
CA LEU A 314 -12.44 12.54 3.69
C LEU A 314 -13.87 12.43 4.24
N LEU A 315 -14.20 13.26 5.22
CA LEU A 315 -15.57 13.43 5.72
C LEU A 315 -16.40 14.26 4.76
#